data_AF-A0ABD6XX21-F1
#
_entry.id   AF-A0ABD6XX21-F1
#
_cell.length_a   1.000
_cell.length_b   1.000
_cell.length_c   1.000
_cell.angle_alpha   90.00
_cell.angle_beta   90.00
_cell.angle_gamma   90.00
#
_symmetry.space_group_name_H-M   'P 1'
#
loop_
_entity.id
_entity.type
_entity.pdbx_description
1 polymer ?
#
loop_
_entity_poly.entity_id
_entity_poly.type
_entity_poly.pdbx_seq_one_letter_code
_entity_poly.pdbx_strand_id
1 'polypeptide(L)'
;MNTLAARTNSNSTYSIPHADYLRLLHAHSVGVTVLDMFDSVHCLSAQSCIPDSAALASVVALLTDQLGKVVETCDSLILGTEARHDDR
;
A
#
# COMPACT_ATOMS: atom_id res chain seq x y z
N MET A 1 -0.12 -11.93 -33.11
CA MET A 1 -0.22 -10.48 -32.87
C MET A 1 -1.53 -10.26 -32.10
N ASN A 2 -1.45 -9.86 -30.83
CA ASN A 2 -2.56 -9.98 -29.89
C ASN A 2 -3.59 -8.85 -30.07
N THR A 3 -4.77 -9.22 -30.59
CA THR A 3 -5.89 -8.35 -30.97
C THR A 3 -6.70 -7.79 -29.80
N LEU A 4 -6.40 -8.14 -28.55
CA LEU A 4 -7.05 -7.58 -27.36
C LEU A 4 -6.56 -6.17 -27.01
N ALA A 5 -5.27 -5.89 -27.18
CA ALA A 5 -4.68 -4.60 -26.82
C ALA A 5 -5.16 -3.44 -27.74
N ALA A 6 -5.57 -3.75 -28.97
CA ALA A 6 -6.05 -2.74 -29.92
C ALA A 6 -7.54 -2.37 -29.72
N ARG A 7 -8.30 -3.15 -28.94
CA ARG A 7 -9.72 -2.89 -28.65
C ARG A 7 -9.96 -2.28 -27.26
N THR A 8 -9.00 -2.35 -26.33
CA THR A 8 -9.15 -1.83 -24.97
C THR A 8 -8.59 -0.41 -24.81
N ASN A 9 -9.27 0.55 -25.43
CA ASN A 9 -9.27 1.95 -25.02
C ASN A 9 -8.02 2.80 -25.31
N SER A 10 -8.04 3.42 -26.49
CA SER A 10 -7.37 4.69 -26.81
C SER A 10 -7.96 5.90 -26.06
N ASN A 11 -8.76 5.71 -25.00
CA ASN A 11 -9.47 6.80 -24.30
C ASN A 11 -9.80 6.53 -22.81
N SER A 12 -9.22 5.51 -22.19
CA SER A 12 -9.46 5.24 -20.77
C SER A 12 -8.38 5.91 -19.96
N THR A 13 -8.74 6.98 -19.26
CA THR A 13 -8.11 7.41 -18.02
C THR A 13 -7.75 6.16 -17.22
N TYR A 14 -6.47 6.00 -16.89
CA TYR A 14 -6.00 4.87 -16.09
C TYR A 14 -6.49 5.08 -14.66
N SER A 15 -7.76 4.75 -14.39
CA SER A 15 -8.24 4.52 -13.04
C SER A 15 -7.40 3.36 -12.50
N ILE A 16 -6.73 3.58 -11.38
CA ILE A 16 -5.89 2.59 -10.72
C ILE A 16 -6.75 1.32 -10.60
N PRO A 17 -6.38 0.20 -11.26
CA PRO A 17 -7.25 -0.96 -11.26
C PRO A 17 -7.41 -1.42 -9.81
N HIS A 18 -8.64 -1.61 -9.35
CA HIS A 18 -8.98 -1.93 -7.95
C HIS A 18 -8.09 -3.04 -7.34
N ALA A 19 -7.61 -3.98 -8.16
CA ALA A 19 -6.63 -4.99 -7.77
C ALA A 19 -5.27 -4.42 -7.29
N ASP A 20 -4.76 -3.36 -7.91
CA ASP A 20 -3.51 -2.70 -7.51
C ASP A 20 -3.68 -1.92 -6.21
N TYR A 21 -4.84 -1.27 -6.01
CA TYR A 21 -5.19 -0.65 -4.73
C TYR A 21 -5.23 -1.69 -3.59
N LEU A 22 -5.91 -2.82 -3.79
CA LEU A 22 -5.94 -3.91 -2.80
C LEU A 22 -4.54 -4.46 -2.49
N ARG A 23 -3.66 -4.55 -3.50
CA ARG A 23 -2.27 -4.99 -3.30
C ARG A 23 -1.47 -3.98 -2.49
N LEU A 24 -1.65 -2.68 -2.75
CA LEU A 24 -1.03 -1.60 -1.98
C LEU A 24 -1.53 -1.56 -0.54
N LEU A 25 -2.85 -1.69 -0.34
CA LEU A 25 -3.48 -1.76 0.98
C LEU A 25 -2.97 -2.96 1.80
N HIS A 26 -2.91 -4.12 1.16
CA HIS A 26 -2.37 -5.34 1.79
C HIS A 26 -0.88 -5.17 2.15
N ALA A 27 -0.07 -4.60 1.25
CA ALA A 27 1.34 -4.35 1.53
C ALA A 27 1.55 -3.36 2.70
N HIS A 28 0.73 -2.30 2.76
CA HIS A 28 0.72 -1.37 3.89
C HIS A 28 0.34 -2.07 5.20
N SER A 29 -0.76 -2.84 5.21
CA SER A 29 -1.22 -3.57 6.40
C SER A 29 -0.18 -4.57 6.92
N VAL A 30 0.44 -5.35 6.03
CA VAL A 30 1.51 -6.29 6.41
C VAL A 30 2.72 -5.54 6.98
N GLY A 31 3.10 -4.40 6.40
CA GLY A 31 4.18 -3.55 6.91
C GLY A 31 3.94 -3.08 8.35
N VAL A 32 2.72 -2.63 8.66
CA VAL A 32 2.33 -2.24 10.03
C VAL A 32 2.39 -3.44 10.99
N THR A 33 1.86 -4.60 10.60
CA THR A 33 1.91 -5.81 11.43
C THR A 33 3.34 -6.25 11.73
N VAL A 34 4.25 -6.13 10.76
CA VAL A 34 5.67 -6.44 10.97
C VAL A 34 6.32 -5.48 11.97
N LEU A 35 6.00 -4.19 11.91
CA LEU A 35 6.50 -3.21 12.91
C LEU A 35 6.00 -3.51 14.31
N ASP A 36 4.72 -3.90 14.45
CA ASP A 36 4.13 -4.31 15.73
C ASP A 36 4.79 -5.57 16.31
N MET A 37 5.14 -6.53 15.45
CA MET A 37 5.93 -7.70 15.86
C MET A 37 7.34 -7.30 16.31
N PHE A 38 8.00 -6.35 15.64
CA PHE A 38 9.31 -5.85 16.09
C PHE A 38 9.22 -5.17 17.45
N ASP A 39 8.18 -4.37 17.69
CA ASP A 39 7.96 -3.71 18.97
C ASP A 39 7.67 -4.74 20.09
N SER A 40 6.85 -5.75 19.79
CA SER A 40 6.56 -6.86 20.71
C SER A 40 7.82 -7.66 21.06
N VAL A 41 8.66 -7.98 20.08
CA VAL A 41 9.94 -8.68 20.30
C VAL A 41 10.90 -7.80 21.09
N HIS A 42 10.97 -6.50 20.82
CA HIS A 42 11.79 -5.56 21.56
C HIS A 42 11.35 -5.44 23.04
N CYS A 43 10.04 -5.38 23.29
CA CYS A 43 9.46 -5.38 24.63
C CYS A 43 9.74 -6.69 25.40
N LEU A 44 9.76 -7.83 24.70
CA LEU A 44 10.07 -9.14 25.29
C LEU A 44 11.59 -9.36 25.44
N SER A 45 12.43 -8.75 24.60
CA SER A 45 13.89 -8.88 24.60
C SER A 45 14.56 -7.83 25.48
N ALA A 46 14.21 -7.77 26.75
CA ALA A 46 14.71 -6.73 27.66
C ALA A 46 16.23 -6.81 28.00
N GLN A 47 17.10 -7.65 27.40
CA GLN A 47 18.47 -7.76 27.93
C GLN A 47 19.65 -8.24 27.05
N SER A 48 19.51 -8.68 25.79
CA SER A 48 20.73 -9.15 25.09
C SER A 48 20.74 -8.95 23.58
N CYS A 49 21.47 -7.92 23.17
CA CYS A 49 22.29 -7.84 21.96
C CYS A 49 21.66 -8.42 20.68
N ILE A 50 20.87 -7.62 19.95
CA ILE A 50 20.66 -7.83 18.51
C ILE A 50 20.72 -6.48 17.78
N PRO A 51 21.91 -6.09 17.26
CA PRO A 51 22.03 -4.92 16.41
C PRO A 51 21.76 -5.30 14.95
N ASP A 52 20.49 -5.28 14.54
CA ASP A 52 20.08 -5.09 13.13
C ASP A 52 18.54 -4.92 12.99
N SER A 53 17.77 -5.33 14.00
CA SER A 53 16.30 -5.20 13.96
C SER A 53 15.81 -3.75 13.93
N ALA A 54 16.50 -2.84 14.61
CA ALA A 54 16.16 -1.42 14.63
C ALA A 54 16.37 -0.74 13.26
N ALA A 55 17.44 -1.10 12.55
CA ALA A 55 17.70 -0.59 11.20
C ALA A 55 16.64 -1.10 10.22
N LEU A 56 16.30 -2.38 10.30
CA LEU A 56 15.25 -2.99 9.48
C LEU A 56 13.86 -2.39 9.80
N ALA A 57 13.51 -2.23 11.07
CA ALA A 57 12.25 -1.59 11.48
C ALA A 57 12.15 -0.16 10.95
N SER A 58 13.24 0.61 10.97
CA SER A 58 13.28 1.95 10.38
C SER A 58 13.00 1.95 8.87
N VAL A 59 13.61 1.02 8.12
CA VAL A 59 13.34 0.88 6.68
C VAL A 59 11.90 0.45 6.42
N VAL A 60 11.37 -0.51 7.18
CA VAL A 60 9.98 -0.97 7.06
C VAL A 60 9.00 0.15 7.39
N ALA A 61 9.27 0.97 8.42
CA ALA A 61 8.44 2.12 8.77
C ALA A 61 8.39 3.15 7.64
N LEU A 62 9.55 3.46 7.04
CA LEU A 62 9.64 4.43 5.95
C LEU A 62 8.94 3.92 4.67
N LEU A 63 9.05 2.63 4.36
CA LEU A 63 8.32 2.01 3.26
C LEU A 63 6.80 2.00 3.52
N THR A 64 6.38 1.67 4.74
CA THR A 64 4.97 1.58 5.13
C THR A 64 4.30 2.95 5.10
N ASP A 65 4.98 4.02 5.54
CA ASP A 65 4.52 5.41 5.43
C ASP A 65 4.33 5.84 3.98
N GLN A 66 5.30 5.54 3.10
CA GLN A 66 5.19 5.85 1.67
C GLN A 66 4.02 5.09 1.03
N LEU A 67 3.83 3.81 1.36
CA LEU A 67 2.68 3.04 0.87
C LEU A 67 1.36 3.60 1.39
N GLY A 68 1.31 4.05 2.66
CA GLY A 68 0.11 4.65 3.26
C GLY A 68 -0.36 5.90 2.52
N LYS A 69 0.56 6.81 2.18
CA LYS A 69 0.26 8.01 1.38
C LYS A 69 -0.29 7.69 -0.01
N VAL A 70 0.25 6.65 -0.65
CA VAL A 70 -0.25 6.18 -1.95
C VAL A 70 -1.66 5.62 -1.80
N VAL A 71 -1.91 4.78 -0.79
CA VAL A 71 -3.24 4.23 -0.50
C VAL A 71 -4.27 5.34 -0.26
N GLU A 72 -3.95 6.33 0.56
CA GLU A 72 -4.83 7.48 0.85
C GLU A 72 -5.17 8.30 -0.41
N THR A 73 -4.17 8.52 -1.27
CA THR A 73 -4.36 9.21 -2.55
C THR A 73 -5.25 8.39 -3.49
N CYS A 74 -5.02 7.06 -3.57
CA CYS A 74 -5.85 6.16 -4.37
C CYS A 74 -7.29 6.13 -3.86
N ASP A 75 -7.50 6.04 -2.55
CA ASP A 75 -8.82 6.00 -1.92
C ASP A 75 -9.63 7.28 -2.22
N SER A 76 -8.97 8.44 -2.08
CA SER A 76 -9.54 9.74 -2.44
C SER A 76 -9.95 9.83 -3.91
N LEU A 77 -9.17 9.24 -4.82
CA LEU A 77 -9.49 9.19 -6.24
C LEU A 77 -10.65 8.24 -6.54
N ILE A 78 -10.68 7.06 -5.92
CA ILE A 78 -11.77 6.07 -6.08
C ILE A 78 -13.10 6.69 -5.64
N LEU A 79 -13.16 7.24 -4.43
CA LEU A 79 -14.35 7.91 -3.88
C LEU A 79 -14.76 9.15 -4.71
N GLY A 80 -13.77 9.91 -5.19
CA GLY A 80 -14.00 11.07 -6.06
C GLY A 80 -14.55 10.70 -7.45
N THR A 81 -14.18 9.53 -7.99
CA THR A 81 -14.78 9.00 -9.21
C THR A 81 -16.19 8.45 -9.02
N GLU A 82 -16.49 7.82 -7.89
CA GLU A 82 -17.83 7.30 -7.59
C GLU A 82 -18.86 8.44 -7.43
N ALA A 83 -18.50 9.52 -6.72
CA ALA A 83 -19.37 10.69 -6.56
C ALA A 83 -19.74 11.38 -7.89
N ARG A 84 -18.88 11.29 -8.92
CA ARG A 84 -19.17 11.83 -10.27
C ARG A 84 -20.03 10.91 -11.13
N HIS A 85 -20.22 9.66 -10.74
CA HIS A 85 -21.03 8.70 -11.50
C HIS A 85 -22.51 8.71 -11.08
N ASP A 86 -22.83 9.14 -9.86
CA ASP A 86 -24.20 9.26 -9.34
C ASP A 86 -24.95 10.53 -9.80
N ASP A 87 -24.24 11.53 -10.35
CA ASP A 87 -24.81 12.81 -10.82
C ASP A 87 -25.32 12.78 -12.28
N ARG A 88 -25.44 11.60 -12.91
CA ARG A 88 -25.86 11.46 -14.32
C ARG A 88 -26.96 10.42 -14.54
#